data_AF-A0A428W505-F1
#
_entry.id   AF-A0A428W505-F1
#
_cell.length_a   1.000
_cell.length_b   1.000
_cell.length_c   1.000
_cell.angle_alpha   90.00
_cell.angle_beta   90.00
_cell.angle_gamma   90.00
#
_symmetry.space_group_name_H-M   'P 1'
#
loop_
_entity.id
_entity.type
_entity.pdbx_description
1 polymer ?
#
loop_
_entity_poly.entity_id
_entity_poly.type
_entity_poly.pdbx_seq_one_letter_code
_entity_poly.pdbx_strand_id
1 'polypeptide(L)'
;MMAGIAIGYGIVGNDVADFAELAKRGVQASDSLKNALWLNGRFGRTAADFYMIYEYSSEEFGGSKGIAAALGLSVSSQKRLTQSANNLSPLEGGRHVQQEVPAAMSLDEQQKYVADLLRRWIATYR
;
A
#
# COMPACT_ATOMS: atom_id res chain seq x y z
N MET A 1 29.60 -20.90 17.74
CA MET A 1 29.60 -19.48 17.29
C MET A 1 28.39 -19.28 16.41
N MET A 2 27.39 -18.52 16.87
CA MET A 2 26.24 -18.13 16.05
C MET A 2 26.33 -16.62 15.82
N ALA A 3 26.66 -16.22 14.60
CA ALA A 3 26.66 -14.83 14.19
C ALA A 3 25.20 -14.36 14.09
N GLY A 4 24.78 -13.53 15.05
CA GLY A 4 23.51 -12.82 14.96
C GLY A 4 23.57 -11.81 13.82
N ILE A 5 22.64 -11.92 12.87
CA ILE A 5 22.46 -10.92 11.82
C ILE A 5 21.83 -9.70 12.47
N ALA A 6 22.64 -8.69 12.74
CA ALA A 6 22.17 -7.37 13.12
C ALA A 6 21.55 -6.71 11.89
N ILE A 7 20.21 -6.61 11.85
CA ILE A 7 19.52 -5.74 10.90
C ILE A 7 19.75 -4.31 11.39
N GLY A 8 20.78 -3.66 10.83
CA GLY A 8 21.09 -2.27 11.12
C GLY A 8 20.03 -1.33 10.54
N TYR A 9 19.28 -0.66 11.40
CA TYR A 9 18.45 0.49 11.01
C TYR A 9 19.34 1.72 10.90
N GLY A 10 20.05 1.86 9.77
CA GLY A 10 20.77 3.08 9.45
C GLY A 10 19.84 4.08 8.78
N ILE A 11 19.31 5.05 9.53
CA ILE A 11 18.71 6.26 8.94
C ILE A 11 19.87 7.17 8.53
N VAL A 12 20.19 7.18 7.23
CA VAL A 12 21.20 8.08 6.63
C VAL A 12 20.48 8.87 5.54
N GLY A 13 20.65 10.20 5.52
CA GLY A 13 19.93 11.16 4.67
C GLY A 13 19.90 10.91 3.15
N ASN A 14 20.59 9.88 2.64
CA ASN A 14 20.45 9.41 1.26
C ASN A 14 19.15 8.61 1.03
N ASP A 15 18.55 7.96 2.04
CA ASP A 15 17.35 7.12 1.85
C ASP A 15 16.16 7.96 1.34
N VAL A 16 16.03 9.21 1.81
CA VAL A 16 14.94 10.10 1.36
C VAL A 16 15.17 10.61 -0.07
N ALA A 17 16.40 10.98 -0.42
CA ALA A 17 16.72 11.47 -1.77
C ALA A 17 16.62 10.34 -2.80
N ASP A 18 17.14 9.16 -2.47
CA ASP A 18 17.03 7.96 -3.29
C ASP A 18 15.57 7.56 -3.47
N PHE A 19 14.78 7.54 -2.39
CA PHE A 19 13.36 7.26 -2.46
C PHE A 19 12.60 8.29 -3.33
N ALA A 20 12.93 9.58 -3.21
CA ALA A 20 12.32 10.63 -4.02
C ALA A 20 12.66 10.49 -5.52
N GLU A 21 13.89 10.11 -5.85
CA GLU A 21 14.30 9.86 -7.24
C GLU A 21 13.59 8.62 -7.82
N LEU A 22 13.49 7.54 -7.05
CA LEU A 22 12.72 6.36 -7.45
C LEU A 22 11.23 6.68 -7.64
N ALA A 23 10.65 7.47 -6.72
CA ALA A 23 9.27 7.91 -6.84
C ALA A 23 9.07 8.76 -8.09
N LYS A 24 10.01 9.66 -8.40
CA LYS A 24 10.00 10.49 -9.61
C LYS A 24 10.04 9.64 -10.89
N ARG A 25 10.91 8.64 -10.96
CA ARG A 25 10.96 7.69 -12.08
C ARG A 25 9.65 6.91 -12.19
N GLY A 26 9.14 6.42 -11.06
CA GLY A 26 7.89 5.69 -10.98
C GLY A 26 6.70 6.48 -11.53
N VAL A 27 6.51 7.75 -11.11
CA VAL A 27 5.40 8.58 -11.61
C VAL A 27 5.54 8.99 -13.08
N GLN A 28 6.74 8.94 -13.64
CA GLN A 28 6.97 9.16 -15.08
C GLN A 28 6.67 7.91 -15.91
N ALA A 29 6.83 6.72 -15.32
CA ALA A 29 6.63 5.44 -15.98
C ALA A 29 5.24 4.84 -15.78
N SER A 30 4.52 5.24 -14.72
CA SER A 30 3.20 4.69 -14.36
C SER A 30 2.20 5.76 -13.95
N ASP A 31 1.11 5.86 -14.70
CA ASP A 31 -0.05 6.67 -14.33
C ASP A 31 -0.77 6.11 -13.10
N SER A 32 -0.80 4.79 -12.92
CA SER A 32 -1.37 4.13 -11.74
C SER A 32 -0.62 4.52 -10.45
N LEU A 33 0.72 4.47 -10.47
CA LEU A 33 1.54 4.89 -9.34
C LEU A 33 1.41 6.40 -9.08
N LYS A 34 1.36 7.22 -10.12
CA LYS A 34 1.11 8.66 -10.01
C LYS A 34 -0.21 8.96 -9.31
N ASN A 35 -1.30 8.32 -9.71
CA ASN A 35 -2.61 8.49 -9.09
C ASN A 35 -2.63 7.98 -7.65
N ALA A 36 -1.99 6.83 -7.39
CA ALA A 36 -1.85 6.27 -6.06
C ALA A 36 -1.09 7.22 -5.10
N LEU A 37 0.02 7.81 -5.54
CA LEU A 37 0.78 8.76 -4.74
C LEU A 37 0.03 10.08 -4.53
N TRP A 38 -0.72 10.55 -5.52
CA TRP A 38 -1.56 11.72 -5.35
C TRP A 38 -2.67 11.48 -4.31
N LEU A 39 -3.33 10.33 -4.33
CA LEU A 39 -4.29 9.94 -3.28
C LEU A 39 -3.62 9.83 -1.91
N ASN A 40 -2.44 9.22 -1.87
CA ASN A 40 -1.67 9.06 -0.64
C ASN A 40 -1.27 10.40 0.00
N GLY A 41 -1.11 11.45 -0.79
CA GLY A 41 -0.79 12.81 -0.33
C GLY A 41 -1.98 13.61 0.22
N ARG A 42 -3.22 13.13 0.09
CA ARG A 42 -4.40 13.86 0.58
C ARG A 42 -4.49 13.85 2.10
N PHE A 43 -4.98 14.95 2.67
CA PHE A 43 -5.36 15.01 4.09
C PHE A 43 -6.65 14.24 4.34
N GLY A 44 -6.77 13.62 5.53
CA GLY A 44 -7.99 12.93 5.95
C GLY A 44 -8.33 11.67 5.15
N ARG A 45 -7.30 10.91 4.70
CA ARG A 45 -7.49 9.65 3.98
C ARG A 45 -8.38 8.68 4.75
N THR A 46 -9.29 8.08 4.02
CA THR A 46 -10.25 7.07 4.48
C THR A 46 -9.85 5.68 4.00
N ALA A 47 -10.55 4.65 4.46
CA ALA A 47 -10.36 3.31 3.94
C ALA A 47 -10.64 3.19 2.44
N ALA A 48 -11.59 3.97 1.90
CA ALA A 48 -11.83 4.02 0.47
C ALA A 48 -10.60 4.52 -0.29
N ASP A 49 -9.88 5.52 0.23
CA ASP A 49 -8.63 6.00 -0.38
C ASP A 49 -7.54 4.92 -0.33
N PHE A 50 -7.41 4.22 0.81
CA PHE A 50 -6.47 3.11 0.95
C PHE A 50 -6.78 1.97 -0.03
N TYR A 51 -8.06 1.64 -0.19
CA TYR A 51 -8.51 0.64 -1.13
C TYR A 51 -8.29 1.06 -2.59
N MET A 52 -8.54 2.34 -2.92
CA MET A 52 -8.30 2.86 -4.26
C MET A 52 -6.81 2.78 -4.65
N ILE A 53 -5.89 3.02 -3.70
CA ILE A 53 -4.46 2.82 -3.92
C ILE A 53 -4.14 1.34 -4.23
N TYR A 54 -4.78 0.41 -3.52
CA TYR A 54 -4.69 -1.01 -3.82
C TYR A 54 -5.25 -1.34 -5.22
N GLU A 55 -6.38 -0.77 -5.62
CA GLU A 55 -6.97 -0.97 -6.95
C GLU A 55 -6.01 -0.53 -8.07
N TYR A 56 -5.35 0.62 -7.94
CA TYR A 56 -4.31 1.03 -8.90
C TYR A 56 -3.16 0.04 -9.00
N SER A 57 -2.69 -0.50 -7.86
CA SER A 57 -1.63 -1.52 -7.88
C SER A 57 -2.12 -2.84 -8.52
N SER A 58 -3.40 -3.17 -8.33
CA SER A 58 -4.01 -4.36 -8.90
C SER A 58 -4.15 -4.24 -10.42
N GLU A 59 -4.49 -3.06 -10.92
CA GLU A 59 -4.51 -2.77 -12.35
C GLU A 59 -3.11 -2.87 -12.96
N GLU A 60 -2.09 -2.29 -12.31
CA GLU A 60 -0.72 -2.31 -12.82
C GLU A 60 -0.09 -3.71 -12.84
N PHE A 61 -0.25 -4.46 -11.75
CA PHE A 61 0.46 -5.73 -11.60
C PHE A 61 -0.36 -6.94 -12.09
N GLY A 62 -1.61 -6.77 -12.53
CA GLY A 62 -2.44 -7.89 -13.00
C GLY A 62 -3.09 -8.68 -11.87
N GLY A 63 -3.62 -7.97 -10.87
CA GLY A 63 -4.39 -8.52 -9.78
C GLY A 63 -3.56 -9.02 -8.60
N SER A 64 -4.23 -9.70 -7.66
CA SER A 64 -3.61 -10.04 -6.37
C SER A 64 -2.39 -10.94 -6.48
N LYS A 65 -2.36 -11.84 -7.47
CA LYS A 65 -1.21 -12.72 -7.74
C LYS A 65 -0.02 -11.93 -8.27
N GLY A 66 -0.28 -10.95 -9.14
CA GLY A 66 0.73 -10.06 -9.68
C GLY A 66 1.37 -9.18 -8.61
N ILE A 67 0.55 -8.57 -7.74
CA ILE A 67 1.03 -7.84 -6.57
C ILE A 67 1.90 -8.72 -5.69
N ALA A 68 1.49 -9.96 -5.43
CA ALA A 68 2.26 -10.88 -4.60
C ALA A 68 3.61 -11.23 -5.26
N ALA A 69 3.64 -11.45 -6.57
CA ALA A 69 4.86 -11.76 -7.31
C ALA A 69 5.81 -10.56 -7.41
N ALA A 70 5.28 -9.37 -7.71
CA ALA A 70 6.06 -8.16 -7.94
C ALA A 70 6.55 -7.52 -6.63
N LEU A 71 5.69 -7.46 -5.60
CA LEU A 71 5.95 -6.72 -4.37
C LEU A 71 6.20 -7.61 -3.14
N GLY A 72 5.97 -8.93 -3.26
CA GLY A 72 6.10 -9.85 -2.12
C GLY A 72 5.04 -9.63 -1.03
N LEU A 73 3.91 -9.01 -1.35
CA LEU A 73 2.78 -8.82 -0.42
C LEU A 73 1.88 -10.06 -0.44
N SER A 74 1.57 -10.61 0.74
CA SER A 74 0.79 -11.84 0.83
C SER A 74 -0.63 -11.66 0.28
N VAL A 75 -1.15 -12.66 -0.44
CA VAL A 75 -2.54 -12.66 -0.92
C VAL A 75 -3.54 -12.60 0.25
N SER A 76 -3.18 -13.13 1.42
CA SER A 76 -4.01 -13.05 2.63
C SER A 76 -4.14 -11.62 3.16
N SER A 77 -3.06 -10.83 3.17
CA SER A 77 -3.11 -9.41 3.56
C SER A 77 -3.94 -8.58 2.59
N GLN A 78 -3.81 -8.85 1.29
CA GLN A 78 -4.64 -8.23 0.25
C GLN A 78 -6.14 -8.53 0.46
N LYS A 79 -6.49 -9.81 0.72
CA LYS A 79 -7.87 -10.20 1.00
C LYS A 79 -8.43 -9.51 2.25
N ARG A 80 -7.63 -9.41 3.31
CA ARG A 80 -7.99 -8.68 4.54
C ARG A 80 -8.24 -7.20 4.27
N LEU A 81 -7.43 -6.54 3.44
CA LEU A 81 -7.68 -5.14 3.04
C LEU A 81 -9.03 -5.01 2.32
N THR A 82 -9.28 -5.84 1.28
CA THR A 82 -10.55 -5.83 0.53
C THR A 82 -11.76 -6.07 1.43
N GLN A 83 -11.67 -7.05 2.33
CA GLN A 83 -12.73 -7.31 3.29
C GLN A 83 -12.96 -6.12 4.22
N SER A 84 -11.92 -5.41 4.61
CA SER A 84 -12.05 -4.25 5.50
C SER A 84 -12.68 -3.06 4.80
N ALA A 85 -12.25 -2.74 3.57
CA ALA A 85 -12.83 -1.67 2.77
C ALA A 85 -14.34 -1.87 2.51
N ASN A 86 -14.78 -3.12 2.38
CA ASN A 86 -16.19 -3.47 2.15
C ASN A 86 -17.04 -3.51 3.43
N ASN A 87 -16.44 -3.60 4.62
CA ASN A 87 -17.15 -3.80 5.89
C ASN A 87 -16.96 -2.65 6.90
N LEU A 88 -16.31 -1.56 6.51
CA LEU A 88 -16.23 -0.38 7.35
C LEU A 88 -17.55 0.39 7.33
N SER A 89 -17.85 1.07 8.44
CA SER A 89 -19.05 1.91 8.48
C SER A 89 -18.92 3.08 7.48
N PRO A 90 -20.04 3.65 7.01
CA PRO A 90 -19.99 4.86 6.17
C PRO A 90 -19.25 6.04 6.83
N LEU A 91 -19.27 6.13 8.17
CA LEU A 91 -18.54 7.14 8.95
C LEU A 91 -17.02 6.93 8.92
N GLU A 92 -16.56 5.72 8.62
CA GLU A 92 -15.15 5.33 8.47
C GLU A 92 -14.72 5.24 6.98
N GLY A 93 -15.64 5.57 6.06
CA GLY A 93 -15.39 5.56 4.62
C GLY A 93 -15.44 4.17 3.97
N GLY A 94 -16.22 3.23 4.52
CA GLY A 94 -16.48 1.93 3.87
C GLY A 94 -17.29 2.06 2.56
N ARG A 95 -17.02 1.17 1.60
CA ARG A 95 -17.65 1.20 0.26
C ARG A 95 -19.10 0.65 0.24
N HIS A 96 -19.50 -0.15 1.22
CA HIS A 96 -20.82 -0.79 1.25
C HIS A 96 -21.48 -0.68 2.63
N VAL A 97 -22.78 -0.32 2.63
CA VAL A 97 -23.60 -0.03 3.82
C VAL A 97 -23.99 -1.29 4.63
N GLN A 98 -23.67 -2.50 4.16
CA GLN A 98 -24.01 -3.75 4.84
C GLN A 98 -22.80 -4.34 5.55
N GLN A 99 -22.65 -4.00 6.84
CA GLN A 99 -21.77 -4.71 7.76
C GLN A 99 -22.31 -6.12 8.00
N GLU A 100 -21.95 -7.06 7.13
CA GLU A 100 -22.26 -8.48 7.36
C GLU A 100 -21.24 -9.13 8.32
N VAL A 101 -20.04 -8.56 8.42
CA VAL A 101 -18.93 -9.07 9.25
C VAL A 101 -18.03 -7.94 9.75
N PRO A 102 -17.35 -8.08 10.90
CA PRO A 102 -16.37 -7.10 11.36
C PRO A 102 -15.25 -6.87 10.34
N ALA A 103 -14.76 -5.63 10.24
CA ALA A 103 -13.60 -5.32 9.40
C ALA A 103 -12.38 -6.17 9.80
N ALA A 104 -11.68 -6.72 8.82
CA ALA A 104 -10.53 -7.59 9.05
C ALA A 104 -9.23 -6.82 9.37
N MET A 105 -9.25 -5.49 9.23
CA MET A 105 -8.19 -4.53 9.52
C MET A 105 -8.81 -3.22 10.03
N SER A 106 -8.21 -2.67 11.08
CA SER A 106 -8.40 -1.29 11.51
C SER A 106 -7.90 -0.28 10.46
N LEU A 107 -8.29 0.99 10.57
CA LEU A 107 -7.78 2.05 9.69
C LEU A 107 -6.25 2.21 9.76
N ASP A 108 -5.65 2.07 10.95
CA ASP A 108 -4.19 2.13 11.14
C ASP A 108 -3.48 0.95 10.43
N GLU A 109 -4.03 -0.27 10.52
CA GLU A 109 -3.50 -1.42 9.77
C GLU A 109 -3.58 -1.21 8.26
N GLN A 110 -4.67 -0.62 7.76
CA GLN A 110 -4.83 -0.31 6.34
C GLN A 110 -3.84 0.77 5.88
N GLN A 111 -3.65 1.81 6.70
CA GLN A 111 -2.65 2.85 6.43
C GLN A 111 -1.23 2.27 6.35
N LYS A 112 -0.85 1.43 7.32
CA LYS A 112 0.45 0.75 7.33
C LYS A 112 0.64 -0.17 6.13
N TYR A 113 -0.41 -0.92 5.79
CA TYR A 113 -0.41 -1.79 4.62
C TYR A 113 -0.17 -1.01 3.33
N VAL A 114 -0.89 0.09 3.12
CA VAL A 114 -0.74 0.93 1.93
C VAL A 114 0.62 1.61 1.88
N ALA A 115 1.16 2.04 3.03
CA ALA A 115 2.50 2.60 3.09
C ALA A 115 3.57 1.58 2.69
N ASP A 116 3.47 0.32 3.14
CA ASP A 116 4.38 -0.76 2.73
C ASP A 116 4.23 -1.08 1.23
N LEU A 117 2.98 -1.14 0.74
CA LEU A 117 2.69 -1.35 -0.67
C LEU A 117 3.35 -0.28 -1.55
N LEU A 118 3.14 1.00 -1.25
CA LEU A 118 3.72 2.11 -2.01
C LEU A 118 5.25 2.11 -1.93
N ARG A 119 5.82 1.82 -0.76
CA ARG A 119 7.28 1.74 -0.60
C ARG A 119 7.88 0.68 -1.51
N ARG A 120 7.28 -0.50 -1.55
CA ARG A 120 7.74 -1.63 -2.38
C ARG A 120 7.53 -1.36 -3.86
N TRP A 121 6.40 -0.76 -4.23
CA TRP A 121 6.12 -0.36 -5.60
C TRP A 121 7.12 0.68 -6.10
N ILE A 122 7.42 1.72 -5.33
CA ILE A 122 8.46 2.69 -5.69
C ILE A 122 9.83 2.01 -5.86
N ALA A 123 10.15 1.03 -5.02
CA ALA A 123 11.40 0.29 -5.10
C ALA A 123 11.57 -0.54 -6.39
N THR A 124 10.50 -0.81 -7.15
CA THR A 124 10.61 -1.52 -8.44
C THR A 124 11.24 -0.68 -9.55
N TYR A 125 11.39 0.64 -9.36
CA TYR A 125 11.98 1.56 -10.34
C TYR A 125 13.47 1.84 -10.11
N ARG A 126 14.15 0.95 -9.37
CA ARG A 126 15.60 1.03 -9.12
C ARG A 126 16.42 0.78 -10.38
#